data_AF-G5A420-F1
#
_entry.id   AF-G5A420-F1
#
_cell.length_a   1.000
_cell.length_b   1.000
_cell.length_c   1.000
_cell.angle_alpha   90.00
_cell.angle_beta   90.00
_cell.angle_gamma   90.00
#
_symmetry.space_group_name_H-M   'P 1'
#
loop_
_entity.id
_entity.type
_entity.pdbx_description
1 polymer ?
#
loop_
_entity_poly.entity_id
_entity_poly.type
_entity_poly.pdbx_seq_one_letter_code
_entity_poly.pdbx_strand_id
1 'polypeptide(L)'
;MATPRMLASVLLCVAYCCVAVAGASTLEHAGGVNAPPPVQQEELLKGLQMVYPEPDAVYRSPLAFRFRLVTQSDFSELMETYAGRRWLCLQLDGSWRRCIPIESGTLIQEAIDVGNHTARLVLFDSPTTETGKHLMQSELVAFTILSTEDFTAVLKQQRLDDLALYGAQTGEEDMGVVEWYRLRKQGQSGGNGKDSAYVTHEVDAATGDSRPVDDIKTEPAHNSPTDPPLVVIGVKTRVIDGFPFRQAIRQTWASKESLPNSLRVLFAACRVPADANEETREAIAYEQKKFGDLLTDALDCEDSYATLPDKVKEFLHFVGTDHVLRRSGYVMIADDDVYVRARDLAEQLAALGPLHDLYAGHVKQGNSFVPERDPQRRYYLPESVYPLDEFPPFAWGPHYLMSMDVVEFIADNREELQGLGPLDDVTIALWLLAIQVHPQHLDLFNNLRETPCLDDLLAYADLGPFAIRVIHSNLQAGRNFCHGFNAHTWDKDGLR
;
A
#
# COMPACT_ATOMS: atom_id res chain seq x y z
N MET A 1 29.23 -15.68 12.60
CA MET A 1 29.75 -15.01 11.38
C MET A 1 29.47 -15.92 10.19
N ALA A 2 28.30 -15.75 9.58
CA ALA A 2 27.93 -16.33 8.30
C ALA A 2 27.16 -15.22 7.54
N THR A 3 27.50 -15.06 6.27
CA THR A 3 27.13 -13.97 5.36
C THR A 3 25.66 -14.01 4.90
N PRO A 4 24.97 -12.86 4.72
CA PRO A 4 23.64 -12.80 4.12
C PRO A 4 23.77 -12.59 2.60
N ARG A 5 23.86 -13.70 1.84
CA ARG A 5 23.79 -13.68 0.36
C ARG A 5 23.09 -14.93 -0.16
N MET A 6 21.88 -15.19 0.34
CA MET A 6 20.94 -16.13 -0.27
C MET A 6 19.53 -15.74 0.20
N LEU A 7 18.84 -14.88 -0.55
CA LEU A 7 17.37 -14.73 -0.47
C LEU A 7 16.79 -13.94 -1.64
N ALA A 8 17.58 -13.15 -2.37
CA ALA A 8 17.12 -12.42 -3.56
C ALA A 8 16.90 -13.28 -4.84
N SER A 9 16.72 -14.62 -4.73
CA SER A 9 16.61 -15.47 -5.93
C SER A 9 15.54 -16.57 -5.85
N VAL A 10 14.57 -16.50 -4.93
CA VAL A 10 13.52 -17.54 -4.83
C VAL A 10 12.14 -17.10 -5.36
N LEU A 11 12.00 -15.88 -5.91
CA LEU A 11 10.76 -15.45 -6.58
C LEU A 11 10.82 -15.42 -8.12
N LEU A 12 11.92 -15.88 -8.72
CA LEU A 12 12.10 -15.94 -10.18
C LEU A 12 12.51 -17.37 -10.62
N CYS A 13 11.61 -18.34 -10.52
CA CYS A 13 11.82 -19.62 -11.20
C CYS A 13 10.53 -20.42 -11.39
N VAL A 14 9.70 -20.05 -12.37
CA VAL A 14 8.89 -21.02 -13.13
C VAL A 14 8.97 -20.69 -14.62
N ALA A 15 9.36 -21.72 -15.37
CA ALA A 15 9.37 -21.84 -16.84
C ALA A 15 10.49 -21.14 -17.61
N TYR A 16 11.61 -21.84 -17.83
CA TYR A 16 12.12 -22.06 -19.19
C TYR A 16 12.99 -23.34 -19.23
N CYS A 17 12.50 -24.36 -19.95
CA CYS A 17 13.23 -25.59 -20.23
C CYS A 17 14.00 -25.46 -21.56
N CYS A 18 15.30 -25.78 -21.50
CA CYS A 18 16.16 -26.43 -22.50
C CYS A 18 15.95 -26.15 -23.99
N VAL A 19 17.02 -25.72 -24.69
CA VAL A 19 17.86 -26.58 -25.56
C VAL A 19 19.20 -25.87 -25.83
N ALA A 20 20.29 -26.60 -25.59
CA ALA A 20 21.65 -26.25 -25.99
C ALA A 20 21.93 -26.71 -27.43
N VAL A 21 22.70 -25.93 -28.20
CA VAL A 21 23.53 -26.45 -29.30
C VAL A 21 24.86 -25.69 -29.34
N ALA A 22 25.94 -26.46 -29.22
CA ALA A 22 27.31 -26.06 -29.44
C ALA A 22 27.66 -26.10 -30.94
N GLY A 23 28.57 -25.22 -31.37
CA GLY A 23 29.19 -25.27 -32.69
C GLY A 23 30.53 -24.53 -32.68
N ALA A 24 31.62 -25.26 -32.85
CA ALA A 24 32.99 -24.79 -32.73
C ALA A 24 33.66 -24.52 -34.09
N SER A 25 34.73 -23.71 -34.02
CA SER A 25 35.94 -23.66 -34.88
C SER A 25 35.92 -22.87 -36.20
N THR A 26 36.84 -21.91 -36.35
CA THR A 26 38.18 -22.10 -36.97
C THR A 26 39.04 -20.83 -36.85
N LEU A 27 40.37 -21.03 -36.75
CA LEU A 27 41.45 -20.04 -36.62
C LEU A 27 41.76 -19.34 -37.95
N GLU A 28 42.28 -18.09 -37.90
CA GLU A 28 43.51 -17.70 -38.62
C GLU A 28 44.17 -16.41 -38.04
N HIS A 29 45.50 -16.36 -38.18
CA HIS A 29 46.48 -15.42 -37.58
C HIS A 29 46.48 -14.00 -38.14
N ALA A 30 46.84 -13.00 -37.31
CA ALA A 30 47.97 -12.06 -37.55
C ALA A 30 48.12 -11.06 -36.39
N GLY A 31 49.36 -10.84 -35.96
CA GLY A 31 49.71 -9.98 -34.84
C GLY A 31 49.59 -8.48 -35.13
N GLY A 32 49.22 -7.74 -34.08
CA GLY A 32 49.32 -6.30 -33.97
C GLY A 32 49.12 -5.92 -32.51
N VAL A 33 50.15 -5.32 -31.90
CA VAL A 33 50.06 -4.79 -30.53
C VAL A 33 49.14 -3.57 -30.58
N ASN A 34 47.85 -3.81 -30.36
CA ASN A 34 46.88 -2.75 -30.12
C ASN A 34 46.87 -2.47 -28.63
N ALA A 35 47.11 -1.21 -28.27
CA ALA A 35 46.77 -0.68 -26.96
C ALA A 35 45.34 -1.12 -26.59
N PRO A 36 45.05 -1.44 -25.32
CA PRO A 36 43.69 -1.76 -24.93
C PRO A 36 42.79 -0.61 -25.38
N PRO A 37 41.63 -0.89 -25.99
CA PRO A 37 40.68 0.18 -26.31
C PRO A 37 40.37 0.94 -25.02
N PRO A 38 40.07 2.25 -25.09
CA PRO A 38 39.58 2.95 -23.92
C PRO A 38 38.41 2.14 -23.37
N VAL A 39 38.51 1.74 -22.10
CA VAL A 39 37.42 1.08 -21.39
C VAL A 39 36.22 1.99 -21.60
N GLN A 40 35.28 1.56 -22.45
CA GLN A 40 33.98 2.22 -22.54
C GLN A 40 33.40 2.06 -21.16
N GLN A 41 33.38 3.14 -20.38
CA GLN A 41 32.56 3.21 -19.17
C GLN A 41 31.16 2.84 -19.65
N GLU A 42 30.70 1.64 -19.25
CA GLU A 42 29.36 1.19 -19.58
C GLU A 42 28.40 2.29 -19.12
N GLU A 43 27.58 2.77 -20.05
CA GLU A 43 26.61 3.81 -19.75
C GLU A 43 25.63 3.22 -18.72
N LEU A 44 25.68 3.72 -17.48
CA LEU A 44 24.92 3.18 -16.34
C LEU A 44 23.41 3.35 -16.56
N LEU A 45 23.02 4.41 -17.29
CA LEU A 45 21.66 4.67 -17.76
C LEU A 45 21.40 3.94 -19.08
N LYS A 46 20.38 3.08 -19.11
CA LYS A 46 19.89 2.40 -20.32
C LYS A 46 18.68 3.09 -20.95
N GLY A 47 17.88 3.78 -20.15
CA GLY A 47 16.61 4.32 -20.61
C GLY A 47 16.07 5.41 -19.71
N LEU A 48 15.18 6.22 -20.28
CA LEU A 48 14.43 7.26 -19.59
C LEU A 48 12.98 7.11 -20.00
N GLN A 49 12.08 6.94 -19.02
CA GLN A 49 10.66 6.74 -19.26
C GLN A 49 9.84 7.79 -18.52
N MET A 50 8.88 8.42 -19.21
CA MET A 50 7.83 9.19 -18.56
C MET A 50 6.78 8.22 -18.02
N VAL A 51 6.57 8.25 -16.69
CA VAL A 51 5.60 7.39 -15.99
C VAL A 51 4.26 8.11 -15.85
N TYR A 52 4.30 9.44 -15.75
CA TYR A 52 3.11 10.28 -15.68
C TYR A 52 3.37 11.65 -16.32
N PRO A 53 2.47 12.19 -17.17
CA PRO A 53 1.16 11.65 -17.56
C PRO A 53 1.24 10.33 -18.34
N GLU A 54 0.14 9.59 -18.35
CA GLU A 54 -0.10 8.42 -19.18
C GLU A 54 -0.55 8.85 -20.58
N PRO A 55 -0.21 8.08 -21.64
CA PRO A 55 -0.66 8.38 -23.00
C PRO A 55 -2.18 8.42 -23.11
N ASP A 56 -2.67 9.47 -23.77
CA ASP A 56 -4.09 9.73 -24.09
C ASP A 56 -5.01 9.83 -22.87
N ALA A 57 -4.43 9.98 -21.67
CA ALA A 57 -5.18 10.14 -20.44
C ALA A 57 -5.60 11.60 -20.22
N VAL A 58 -6.60 11.76 -19.34
CA VAL A 58 -7.23 13.05 -19.04
C VAL A 58 -6.87 13.45 -17.62
N TYR A 59 -6.54 14.73 -17.43
CA TYR A 59 -6.03 15.27 -16.19
C TYR A 59 -6.64 16.63 -15.85
N ARG A 60 -6.39 17.09 -14.62
CA ARG A 60 -6.59 18.48 -14.18
C ARG A 60 -5.27 19.16 -13.91
N SER A 61 -5.23 20.47 -14.09
CA SER A 61 -4.10 21.34 -13.74
C SER A 61 -4.14 21.69 -12.24
N PRO A 62 -3.00 21.86 -11.54
CA PRO A 62 -1.62 21.66 -12.02
C PRO A 62 -1.25 20.17 -12.10
N LEU A 63 -0.38 19.83 -13.06
CA LEU A 63 0.06 18.46 -13.33
C LEU A 63 1.48 18.23 -12.81
N ALA A 64 1.70 17.14 -12.07
CA ALA A 64 3.03 16.73 -11.61
C ALA A 64 3.56 15.60 -12.51
N PHE A 65 4.69 15.81 -13.17
CA PHE A 65 5.33 14.84 -14.05
C PHE A 65 6.20 13.87 -13.26
N ARG A 66 6.10 12.58 -13.59
CA ARG A 66 6.90 11.51 -12.99
C ARG A 66 7.65 10.73 -14.05
N PHE A 67 8.79 10.20 -13.66
CA PHE A 67 9.70 9.50 -14.56
C PHE A 67 10.44 8.39 -13.88
N ARG A 68 10.95 7.47 -14.70
CA ARG A 68 11.76 6.34 -14.29
C ARG A 68 13.06 6.35 -15.09
N LEU A 69 14.16 6.19 -14.39
CA LEU A 69 15.47 5.94 -14.97
C LEU A 69 15.64 4.42 -15.04
N VAL A 70 15.95 3.90 -16.22
CA VAL A 70 16.25 2.48 -16.43
C VAL A 70 17.75 2.33 -16.35
N THR A 71 18.23 1.53 -15.40
CA THR A 71 19.65 1.44 -15.04
C THR A 71 20.12 -0.02 -15.13
N GLN A 72 21.40 -0.25 -15.43
CA GLN A 72 22.02 -1.59 -15.40
C GLN A 72 22.69 -1.90 -14.06
N SER A 73 23.15 -0.85 -13.37
CA SER A 73 23.81 -0.90 -12.07
C SER A 73 22.84 -0.55 -10.94
N ASP A 74 23.29 -0.77 -9.69
CA ASP A 74 22.62 -0.24 -8.50
C ASP A 74 22.43 1.28 -8.64
N PHE A 75 21.27 1.76 -8.18
CA PHE A 75 20.92 3.17 -8.18
C PHE A 75 21.96 4.03 -7.42
N SER A 76 22.62 3.47 -6.41
CA SER A 76 23.66 4.14 -5.62
C SER A 76 24.88 4.53 -6.48
N GLU A 77 25.35 3.61 -7.33
CA GLU A 77 26.47 3.85 -8.25
C GLU A 77 26.12 4.90 -9.31
N LEU A 78 24.86 4.89 -9.76
CA LEU A 78 24.34 5.87 -10.69
C LEU A 78 24.30 7.27 -10.06
N MET A 79 23.87 7.39 -8.81
CA MET A 79 23.85 8.66 -8.09
C MET A 79 25.27 9.20 -7.88
N GLU A 80 26.22 8.38 -7.42
CA GLU A 80 27.63 8.82 -7.30
C GLU A 80 28.20 9.35 -8.62
N THR A 81 27.76 8.79 -9.75
CA THR A 81 28.29 9.15 -11.06
C THR A 81 27.62 10.39 -11.66
N TYR A 82 26.29 10.54 -11.49
CA TYR A 82 25.47 11.51 -12.23
C TYR A 82 24.82 12.61 -11.39
N ALA A 83 24.74 12.46 -10.07
CA ALA A 83 24.23 13.49 -9.16
C ALA A 83 25.00 14.82 -9.35
N GLY A 84 24.27 15.94 -9.38
CA GLY A 84 24.82 17.27 -9.69
C GLY A 84 25.46 17.46 -11.08
N ARG A 85 25.47 16.44 -11.95
CA ARG A 85 26.15 16.46 -13.27
C ARG A 85 25.22 16.22 -14.45
N ARG A 86 23.99 15.79 -14.17
CA ARG A 86 22.96 15.50 -15.17
C ARG A 86 21.66 16.16 -14.77
N TRP A 87 20.98 16.73 -15.75
CA TRP A 87 19.73 17.46 -15.57
C TRP A 87 18.64 16.86 -16.44
N LEU A 88 17.50 16.62 -15.83
CA LEU A 88 16.29 16.19 -16.50
C LEU A 88 15.41 17.40 -16.76
N CYS A 89 15.13 17.66 -18.03
CA CYS A 89 14.35 18.80 -18.48
C CYS A 89 13.04 18.32 -19.09
N LEU A 90 11.95 18.98 -18.69
CA LEU A 90 10.63 18.76 -19.28
C LEU A 90 10.48 19.63 -20.53
N GLN A 91 10.09 19.00 -21.64
CA GLN A 91 9.57 19.69 -22.81
C GLN A 91 8.06 19.49 -22.87
N LEU A 92 7.30 20.59 -22.83
CA LEU A 92 5.84 20.63 -22.91
C LEU A 92 5.43 21.43 -24.14
N ASP A 93 4.69 20.82 -25.06
CA ASP A 93 4.27 21.39 -26.34
C ASP A 93 5.41 22.02 -27.14
N GLY A 94 6.56 21.32 -27.16
CA GLY A 94 7.78 21.77 -27.83
C GLY A 94 8.57 22.83 -27.07
N SER A 95 8.03 23.40 -25.98
CA SER A 95 8.68 24.42 -25.16
C SER A 95 9.39 23.82 -23.95
N TRP A 96 10.61 24.29 -23.66
CA TRP A 96 11.33 23.88 -22.46
C TRP A 96 10.71 24.50 -21.20
N ARG A 97 10.53 23.66 -20.18
CA ARG A 97 10.01 24.04 -18.88
C ARG A 97 11.12 23.88 -17.83
N ARG A 98 10.77 23.42 -16.64
CA ARG A 98 11.73 23.21 -15.56
C ARG A 98 12.73 22.08 -15.88
N CYS A 99 13.99 22.32 -15.53
CA CYS A 99 15.03 21.31 -15.43
C CYS A 99 15.33 21.03 -13.96
N ILE A 100 15.44 19.77 -13.59
CA ILE A 100 15.81 19.32 -12.25
C ILE A 100 17.07 18.44 -12.33
N PRO A 101 17.95 18.45 -11.31
CA PRO A 101 19.05 17.49 -11.28
C PRO A 101 18.50 16.06 -11.07
N ILE A 102 19.22 15.04 -11.57
CA ILE A 102 18.82 13.62 -11.41
C ILE A 102 18.65 13.21 -9.94
N GLU A 103 19.39 13.87 -9.03
CA GLU A 103 19.34 13.61 -7.58
C GLU A 103 18.08 14.14 -6.89
N SER A 104 17.22 14.86 -7.60
CA SER A 104 16.09 15.55 -7.00
C SER A 104 14.90 14.61 -6.80
N GLY A 105 14.48 14.41 -5.55
CA GLY A 105 13.12 13.92 -5.22
C GLY A 105 12.01 14.93 -5.57
N THR A 106 12.35 16.04 -6.24
CA THR A 106 11.42 17.10 -6.60
C THR A 106 10.58 16.71 -7.81
N LEU A 107 9.27 16.69 -7.64
CA LEU A 107 8.30 16.56 -8.72
C LEU A 107 8.35 17.80 -9.62
N ILE A 108 8.42 17.61 -10.95
CA ILE A 108 8.20 18.70 -11.90
C ILE A 108 6.70 18.96 -11.92
N GLN A 109 6.26 20.05 -11.31
CA GLN A 109 4.85 20.43 -11.31
C GLN A 109 4.64 21.69 -12.14
N GLU A 110 3.72 21.61 -13.10
CA GLU A 110 3.42 22.69 -14.03
C GLU A 110 1.92 23.01 -14.01
N ALA A 111 1.59 24.31 -14.02
CA ALA A 111 0.25 24.75 -14.38
C ALA A 111 0.15 24.72 -15.91
N ILE A 112 -0.80 23.94 -16.40
CA ILE A 112 -1.06 23.74 -17.83
C ILE A 112 -2.48 24.23 -18.14
N ASP A 113 -2.65 24.89 -19.29
CA ASP A 113 -3.95 25.36 -19.76
C ASP A 113 -4.86 24.19 -20.17
N VAL A 114 -6.15 24.44 -20.33
CA VAL A 114 -7.10 23.42 -20.80
C VAL A 114 -6.86 23.14 -22.28
N GLY A 115 -6.76 21.86 -22.66
CA GLY A 115 -6.51 21.46 -24.04
C GLY A 115 -5.78 20.12 -24.17
N ASN A 116 -5.39 19.80 -25.40
CA ASN A 116 -4.54 18.66 -25.69
C ASN A 116 -3.08 19.10 -25.68
N HIS A 117 -2.25 18.32 -24.99
CA HIS A 117 -0.85 18.63 -24.75
C HIS A 117 0.03 17.42 -25.07
N THR A 118 1.31 17.69 -25.30
CA THR A 118 2.32 16.66 -25.47
C THR A 118 3.53 16.97 -24.60
N ALA A 119 4.09 15.95 -23.96
CA ALA A 119 5.27 16.09 -23.13
C ALA A 119 6.32 15.00 -23.40
N ARG A 120 7.58 15.36 -23.23
CA ARG A 120 8.69 14.40 -23.14
C ARG A 120 9.73 14.89 -22.14
N LEU A 121 10.47 13.95 -21.58
CA LEU A 121 11.62 14.26 -20.73
C LEU A 121 12.90 14.05 -21.48
N VAL A 122 13.85 14.95 -21.25
CA VAL A 122 15.12 14.97 -21.94
C VAL A 122 16.24 15.16 -20.96
N LEU A 123 17.27 14.33 -21.06
CA LEU A 123 18.43 14.37 -20.19
C LEU A 123 19.57 15.15 -20.84
N PHE A 124 20.10 16.11 -20.09
CA PHE A 124 21.20 16.98 -20.45
C PHE A 124 22.37 16.84 -19.46
N ASP A 125 23.55 17.26 -19.88
CA ASP A 125 24.74 17.44 -19.04
C ASP A 125 24.88 18.87 -18.49
N SER A 126 23.85 19.70 -18.64
CA SER A 126 23.78 21.07 -18.13
C SER A 126 22.32 21.42 -17.79
N PRO A 127 22.04 22.31 -16.81
CA PRO A 127 20.68 22.78 -16.56
C PRO A 127 20.14 23.70 -17.66
N THR A 128 21.01 24.21 -18.54
CA THR A 128 20.65 25.09 -19.65
C THR A 128 20.46 24.28 -20.93
N THR A 129 19.21 24.14 -21.38
CA THR A 129 18.84 23.31 -22.55
C THR A 129 19.43 23.80 -23.87
N GLU A 130 19.78 25.07 -23.98
CA GLU A 130 20.35 25.68 -25.21
C GLU A 130 21.83 25.32 -25.41
N THR A 131 22.58 25.14 -24.33
CA THR A 131 24.04 24.92 -24.36
C THR A 131 24.44 23.53 -23.87
N GLY A 132 23.54 22.83 -23.18
CA GLY A 132 23.74 21.47 -22.72
C GLY A 132 23.74 20.47 -23.87
N LYS A 133 24.59 19.45 -23.76
CA LYS A 133 24.59 18.30 -24.64
C LYS A 133 23.38 17.43 -24.33
N HIS A 134 22.56 17.17 -25.34
CA HIS A 134 21.51 16.17 -25.30
C HIS A 134 22.13 14.77 -25.14
N LEU A 135 21.67 14.02 -24.14
CA LEU A 135 22.18 12.68 -23.83
C LEU A 135 21.18 11.61 -24.25
N MET A 136 19.93 11.74 -23.80
CA MET A 136 18.84 10.82 -24.09
C MET A 136 17.49 11.49 -23.87
N GLN A 137 16.42 10.88 -24.36
CA GLN A 137 15.05 11.37 -24.18
C GLN A 137 14.06 10.21 -24.00
N SER A 138 12.93 10.49 -23.38
CA SER A 138 11.78 9.59 -23.35
C SER A 138 10.99 9.62 -24.65
N GLU A 139 10.07 8.67 -24.79
CA GLU A 139 8.98 8.77 -25.77
C GLU A 139 8.12 10.02 -25.52
N LEU A 140 7.48 10.51 -26.58
CA LEU A 140 6.52 11.61 -26.50
C LEU A 140 5.16 11.08 -26.03
N VAL A 141 4.62 11.70 -24.99
CA VAL A 141 3.32 11.35 -24.41
C VAL A 141 2.30 12.43 -24.71
N ALA A 142 1.16 12.06 -25.29
CA ALA A 142 0.01 12.95 -25.46
C ALA A 142 -0.97 12.80 -24.28
N PHE A 143 -1.62 13.89 -23.88
CA PHE A 143 -2.61 13.89 -22.80
C PHE A 143 -3.53 15.11 -22.91
N THR A 144 -4.65 15.11 -22.17
CA THR A 144 -5.62 16.21 -22.18
C THR A 144 -5.77 16.82 -20.79
N ILE A 145 -5.76 18.15 -20.69
CA ILE A 145 -6.12 18.90 -19.48
C ILE A 145 -7.54 19.40 -19.66
N LEU A 146 -8.41 19.04 -18.72
CA LEU A 146 -9.80 19.53 -18.67
C LEU A 146 -9.96 20.66 -17.66
N SER A 147 -11.06 21.40 -17.81
CA SER A 147 -11.54 22.29 -16.76
C SER A 147 -11.89 21.47 -15.51
N THR A 148 -11.89 22.09 -14.33
CA THR A 148 -12.26 21.39 -13.08
C THR A 148 -13.66 20.79 -13.15
N GLU A 149 -14.60 21.49 -13.79
CA GLU A 149 -15.99 21.03 -13.95
C GLU A 149 -16.07 19.80 -14.88
N ASP A 150 -15.47 19.89 -16.07
CA ASP A 150 -15.48 18.80 -17.05
C ASP A 150 -14.73 17.57 -16.53
N PHE A 151 -13.57 17.79 -15.89
CA PHE A 151 -12.81 16.71 -15.27
C PHE A 151 -13.63 15.99 -14.19
N THR A 152 -14.31 16.75 -13.33
CA THR A 152 -15.18 16.18 -12.29
C THR A 152 -16.36 15.43 -12.91
N ALA A 153 -16.94 15.93 -14.00
CA ALA A 153 -18.03 15.26 -14.71
C ALA A 153 -17.56 13.92 -15.33
N VAL A 154 -16.39 13.91 -15.96
CA VAL A 154 -15.78 12.68 -16.51
C VAL A 154 -15.53 11.66 -15.41
N LEU A 155 -14.94 12.06 -14.28
CA LEU A 155 -14.70 11.14 -13.16
C LEU A 155 -15.99 10.60 -12.55
N LYS A 156 -17.03 11.45 -12.42
CA LYS A 156 -18.35 11.01 -11.96
C LYS A 156 -18.98 10.01 -12.92
N GLN A 157 -18.90 10.25 -14.23
CA GLN A 157 -19.42 9.32 -15.23
C GLN A 157 -18.66 7.99 -15.20
N GLN A 158 -17.33 8.03 -15.15
CA GLN A 158 -16.51 6.82 -15.02
C GLN A 158 -16.90 6.02 -13.77
N ARG A 159 -17.07 6.69 -12.62
CA ARG A 159 -17.54 6.01 -11.40
C ARG A 159 -18.92 5.38 -11.57
N LEU A 160 -19.85 6.03 -12.28
CA LEU A 160 -21.17 5.47 -12.57
C LEU A 160 -21.09 4.25 -13.48
N ASP A 161 -20.22 4.29 -14.50
CA ASP A 161 -20.00 3.19 -15.42
C ASP A 161 -19.37 1.99 -14.72
N ASP A 162 -18.38 2.24 -13.86
CA ASP A 162 -17.77 1.21 -13.00
C ASP A 162 -18.84 0.62 -12.04
N LEU A 163 -19.66 1.46 -11.39
CA LEU A 163 -20.76 0.98 -10.53
C LEU A 163 -21.78 0.12 -11.29
N ALA A 164 -22.11 0.50 -12.52
CA ALA A 164 -23.00 -0.29 -13.38
C ALA A 164 -22.40 -1.67 -13.73
N LEU A 165 -21.08 -1.76 -13.84
CA LEU A 165 -20.36 -3.00 -14.16
C LEU A 165 -20.20 -3.92 -12.95
N TYR A 166 -19.97 -3.37 -11.75
CA TYR A 166 -19.56 -4.15 -10.58
C TYR A 166 -20.68 -4.39 -9.55
N GLY A 167 -21.86 -3.77 -9.71
CA GLY A 167 -23.07 -4.05 -8.94
C GLY A 167 -23.68 -2.81 -8.28
N ALA A 168 -25.00 -2.77 -8.21
CA ALA A 168 -25.75 -1.64 -7.63
C ALA A 168 -25.49 -1.52 -6.12
N GLN A 169 -25.12 -0.31 -5.69
CA GLN A 169 -24.85 0.06 -4.30
C GLN A 169 -26.07 -0.19 -3.41
N THR A 170 -25.84 -0.73 -2.22
CA THR A 170 -26.83 -0.69 -1.12
C THR A 170 -26.97 0.72 -0.51
N GLY A 171 -26.31 1.73 -1.07
CA GLY A 171 -26.23 3.09 -0.51
C GLY A 171 -25.36 3.22 0.74
N GLU A 172 -24.73 2.12 1.19
CA GLU A 172 -23.97 2.06 2.45
C GLU A 172 -22.44 2.21 2.28
N GLU A 173 -21.92 2.38 1.06
CA GLU A 173 -20.47 2.24 0.77
C GLU A 173 -19.57 3.33 1.35
N ASP A 174 -20.06 4.58 1.39
CA ASP A 174 -19.37 5.76 1.91
C ASP A 174 -19.99 6.26 3.23
N MET A 175 -20.88 5.45 3.81
CA MET A 175 -21.65 5.79 5.01
C MET A 175 -20.76 5.85 6.25
N GLY A 176 -20.94 6.87 7.09
CA GLY A 176 -20.23 6.96 8.37
C GLY A 176 -20.81 5.99 9.42
N VAL A 177 -20.00 5.67 10.45
CA VAL A 177 -20.40 4.71 11.52
C VAL A 177 -21.71 5.09 12.22
N VAL A 178 -21.95 6.38 12.45
CA VAL A 178 -23.17 6.89 13.10
C VAL A 178 -24.40 6.73 12.20
N GLU A 179 -24.27 7.04 10.91
CA GLU A 179 -25.36 6.89 9.95
C GLU A 179 -25.74 5.42 9.78
N TRP A 180 -24.72 4.55 9.64
CA TRP A 180 -24.91 3.11 9.61
C TRP A 180 -25.61 2.60 10.88
N TYR A 181 -25.18 3.06 12.05
CA TYR A 181 -25.81 2.70 13.32
C TYR A 181 -27.29 3.11 13.38
N ARG A 182 -27.63 4.33 12.96
CA ARG A 182 -29.02 4.81 12.91
C ARG A 182 -29.90 3.95 12.02
N LEU A 183 -29.42 3.58 10.83
CA LEU A 183 -30.16 2.70 9.91
C LEU A 183 -30.42 1.33 10.54
N ARG A 184 -29.43 0.74 11.22
CA ARG A 184 -29.60 -0.55 11.90
C ARG A 184 -30.58 -0.47 13.07
N LYS A 185 -30.60 0.64 13.83
CA LYS A 185 -31.60 0.90 14.88
C LYS A 185 -33.02 1.09 14.31
N GLN A 186 -33.18 1.86 13.23
CA GLN A 186 -34.49 2.09 12.62
C GLN A 186 -35.10 0.80 12.05
N GLY A 187 -34.28 -0.07 11.47
CA GLY A 187 -34.70 -1.42 11.06
C GLY A 187 -35.18 -2.29 12.23
N GLN A 188 -34.77 -2.00 13.47
CA GLN A 188 -35.25 -2.67 14.68
C GLN A 188 -36.48 -1.99 15.31
N SER A 189 -36.72 -0.69 15.07
CA SER A 189 -37.85 0.07 15.64
C SER A 189 -39.07 0.24 14.71
N GLY A 190 -39.00 -0.19 13.44
CA GLY A 190 -40.12 -0.14 12.48
C GLY A 190 -41.28 -1.12 12.73
N GLY A 191 -41.16 -2.00 13.73
CA GLY A 191 -42.26 -2.83 14.22
C GLY A 191 -43.06 -2.10 15.29
N ASN A 192 -44.16 -1.45 14.90
CA ASN A 192 -45.07 -0.76 15.82
C ASN A 192 -45.58 -1.70 16.93
N GLY A 193 -45.42 -1.27 18.17
CA GLY A 193 -45.71 -2.06 19.37
C GLY A 193 -47.17 -2.50 19.53
N LYS A 194 -47.34 -3.82 19.63
CA LYS A 194 -48.08 -4.57 20.65
C LYS A 194 -48.23 -6.01 20.14
N ASP A 195 -47.37 -6.89 20.61
CA ASP A 195 -47.73 -8.21 21.14
C ASP A 195 -46.50 -9.11 21.22
N SER A 196 -46.33 -9.69 22.41
CA SER A 196 -45.59 -10.89 22.79
C SER A 196 -44.16 -11.10 22.26
N ALA A 197 -43.25 -11.42 23.17
CA ALA A 197 -42.06 -12.20 22.83
C ALA A 197 -42.50 -13.44 22.03
N TYR A 198 -42.18 -13.48 20.74
CA TYR A 198 -42.37 -14.67 19.91
C TYR A 198 -41.08 -15.46 19.95
N VAL A 199 -41.07 -16.52 20.76
CA VAL A 199 -40.10 -17.61 20.65
C VAL A 199 -40.54 -18.44 19.46
N THR A 200 -39.71 -18.52 18.42
CA THR A 200 -40.01 -19.34 17.24
C THR A 200 -39.82 -20.80 17.62
N HIS A 201 -40.66 -21.73 17.16
CA HIS A 201 -40.44 -23.17 17.35
C HIS A 201 -40.28 -23.85 16.00
N GLU A 202 -39.23 -24.65 15.82
CA GLU A 202 -39.16 -25.59 14.69
C GLU A 202 -39.95 -26.85 15.04
N VAL A 203 -40.75 -27.31 14.08
CA VAL A 203 -41.60 -28.51 14.21
C VAL A 203 -41.14 -29.54 13.20
N ASP A 204 -40.78 -30.74 13.69
CA ASP A 204 -40.43 -31.87 12.84
C ASP A 204 -41.67 -32.35 12.07
N ALA A 205 -41.63 -32.26 10.74
CA ALA A 205 -42.78 -32.53 9.87
C ALA A 205 -43.21 -34.01 9.83
N ALA A 206 -42.41 -34.95 10.35
CA ALA A 206 -42.73 -36.38 10.39
C ALA A 206 -43.29 -36.82 11.76
N THR A 207 -42.93 -36.14 12.84
CA THR A 207 -43.28 -36.55 14.22
C THR A 207 -44.13 -35.54 14.99
N GLY A 208 -44.21 -34.29 14.53
CA GLY A 208 -45.04 -33.25 15.15
C GLY A 208 -44.50 -32.68 16.45
N ASP A 209 -43.26 -33.00 16.81
CA ASP A 209 -42.62 -32.52 18.04
C ASP A 209 -42.01 -31.11 17.82
N SER A 210 -42.14 -30.22 18.82
CA SER A 210 -41.79 -28.80 18.69
C SER A 210 -40.72 -28.37 19.70
N ARG A 211 -39.69 -27.64 19.25
CA ARG A 211 -38.63 -27.08 20.13
C ARG A 211 -38.39 -25.59 19.86
N PRO A 212 -38.16 -24.77 20.90
CA PRO A 212 -37.93 -23.32 20.76
C PRO A 212 -36.56 -23.02 20.13
N VAL A 213 -36.51 -21.97 19.29
CA VAL A 213 -35.39 -21.54 18.43
C VAL A 213 -34.45 -20.55 19.15
N ASP A 214 -34.72 -20.20 20.42
CA ASP A 214 -33.84 -19.32 21.22
C ASP A 214 -32.63 -20.03 21.84
N ASP A 215 -32.19 -21.12 21.24
CA ASP A 215 -30.79 -21.54 21.25
C ASP A 215 -30.23 -21.28 19.85
N ILE A 216 -30.02 -20.01 19.50
CA ILE A 216 -28.75 -19.69 18.86
C ILE A 216 -27.71 -20.05 19.93
N LYS A 217 -27.36 -21.35 19.95
CA LYS A 217 -25.96 -21.69 20.10
C LYS A 217 -25.29 -20.69 19.18
N THR A 218 -24.56 -19.77 19.80
CA THR A 218 -23.27 -19.41 19.24
C THR A 218 -22.70 -20.75 18.81
N GLU A 219 -22.87 -21.08 17.52
CA GLU A 219 -21.97 -21.99 16.86
C GLU A 219 -20.62 -21.46 17.34
N PRO A 220 -19.91 -22.19 18.22
CA PRO A 220 -18.56 -21.78 18.53
C PRO A 220 -17.96 -21.61 17.14
N ALA A 221 -17.39 -20.45 16.86
CA ALA A 221 -16.63 -20.25 15.65
C ALA A 221 -15.88 -21.56 15.42
N HIS A 222 -16.09 -22.19 14.25
CA HIS A 222 -15.45 -23.46 13.93
C HIS A 222 -13.95 -23.22 13.66
N ASN A 223 -13.31 -22.56 14.62
CA ASN A 223 -11.90 -22.38 14.83
C ASN A 223 -11.72 -22.92 16.24
N SER A 224 -11.15 -24.11 16.36
CA SER A 224 -10.54 -24.52 17.62
C SER A 224 -9.71 -23.33 18.13
N PRO A 225 -9.94 -22.79 19.34
CA PRO A 225 -9.23 -21.63 19.88
C PRO A 225 -7.71 -21.87 20.10
N THR A 226 -7.20 -22.99 19.61
CA THR A 226 -5.89 -23.55 19.92
C THR A 226 -4.87 -23.34 18.81
N ASP A 227 -5.32 -23.25 17.55
CA ASP A 227 -4.43 -23.22 16.39
C ASP A 227 -4.17 -21.76 15.98
N PRO A 228 -2.91 -21.29 16.08
CA PRO A 228 -2.58 -19.92 15.74
C PRO A 228 -2.68 -19.68 14.22
N PRO A 229 -3.14 -18.50 13.78
CA PRO A 229 -3.06 -18.16 12.36
C PRO A 229 -1.60 -18.08 11.93
N LEU A 230 -1.29 -18.38 10.67
CA LEU A 230 0.05 -18.18 10.12
C LEU A 230 0.39 -16.69 10.06
N VAL A 231 -0.58 -15.86 9.67
CA VAL A 231 -0.40 -14.42 9.44
C VAL A 231 -1.46 -13.62 10.17
N VAL A 232 -1.04 -12.58 10.89
CA VAL A 232 -1.94 -11.55 11.44
C VAL A 232 -1.76 -10.26 10.63
N ILE A 233 -2.84 -9.70 10.10
CA ILE A 233 -2.83 -8.41 9.40
C ILE A 233 -3.47 -7.35 10.33
N GLY A 234 -2.67 -6.39 10.76
CA GLY A 234 -3.10 -5.20 11.47
C GLY A 234 -3.38 -4.06 10.50
N VAL A 235 -4.65 -3.68 10.37
CA VAL A 235 -5.08 -2.57 9.53
C VAL A 235 -5.16 -1.30 10.36
N LYS A 236 -4.21 -0.38 10.16
CA LYS A 236 -4.24 0.97 10.74
C LYS A 236 -5.45 1.72 10.18
N THR A 237 -6.32 2.18 11.06
CA THR A 237 -7.53 2.91 10.65
C THR A 237 -7.87 3.98 11.67
N ARG A 238 -8.65 4.97 11.24
CA ARG A 238 -9.24 5.97 12.15
C ARG A 238 -10.53 5.43 12.74
N VAL A 239 -10.73 5.57 14.04
CA VAL A 239 -11.84 4.93 14.76
C VAL A 239 -13.21 5.40 14.26
N ILE A 240 -13.37 6.69 13.96
CA ILE A 240 -14.63 7.25 13.43
C ILE A 240 -14.63 7.22 11.89
N ASP A 241 -13.76 8.01 11.27
CA ASP A 241 -13.81 8.28 9.83
C ASP A 241 -13.27 7.14 8.96
N GLY A 242 -12.60 6.15 9.54
CA GLY A 242 -12.12 4.96 8.83
C GLY A 242 -13.21 3.93 8.56
N PHE A 243 -14.43 4.14 9.06
CA PHE A 243 -15.52 3.16 8.93
C PHE A 243 -15.82 2.72 7.48
N PRO A 244 -15.90 3.62 6.47
CA PRO A 244 -16.13 3.20 5.08
C PRO A 244 -15.05 2.25 4.54
N PHE A 245 -13.78 2.50 4.88
CA PHE A 245 -12.66 1.64 4.51
C PHE A 245 -12.75 0.28 5.20
N ARG A 246 -13.03 0.25 6.51
CA ARG A 246 -13.25 -1.00 7.24
C ARG A 246 -14.37 -1.83 6.63
N GLN A 247 -15.47 -1.22 6.24
CA GLN A 247 -16.57 -1.93 5.56
C GLN A 247 -16.14 -2.45 4.20
N ALA A 248 -15.41 -1.67 3.39
CA ALA A 248 -14.88 -2.13 2.12
C ALA A 248 -13.98 -3.36 2.28
N ILE A 249 -13.04 -3.31 3.24
CA ILE A 249 -12.13 -4.42 3.55
C ILE A 249 -12.91 -5.66 4.00
N ARG A 250 -13.86 -5.52 4.93
CA ARG A 250 -14.72 -6.63 5.40
C ARG A 250 -15.59 -7.23 4.29
N GLN A 251 -16.02 -6.43 3.32
CA GLN A 251 -16.83 -6.89 2.19
C GLN A 251 -15.99 -7.52 1.07
N THR A 252 -14.66 -7.41 1.14
CA THR A 252 -13.75 -7.81 0.06
C THR A 252 -12.71 -8.80 0.56
N TRP A 253 -11.43 -8.40 0.58
CA TRP A 253 -10.29 -9.27 0.81
C TRP A 253 -10.17 -9.79 2.25
N ALA A 254 -10.90 -9.19 3.20
CA ALA A 254 -11.02 -9.67 4.58
C ALA A 254 -12.42 -10.23 4.91
N SER A 255 -13.21 -10.60 3.90
CA SER A 255 -14.53 -11.20 4.14
C SER A 255 -14.42 -12.54 4.83
N LYS A 256 -15.28 -12.76 5.84
CA LYS A 256 -15.23 -13.96 6.70
C LYS A 256 -15.45 -15.25 5.90
N GLU A 257 -16.16 -15.17 4.78
CA GLU A 257 -16.48 -16.29 3.91
C GLU A 257 -15.30 -16.70 3.02
N SER A 258 -14.38 -15.79 2.71
CA SER A 258 -13.28 -16.04 1.77
C SER A 258 -11.89 -16.06 2.41
N LEU A 259 -11.74 -15.44 3.59
CA LEU A 259 -10.49 -15.33 4.32
C LEU A 259 -10.02 -16.71 4.80
N PRO A 260 -8.79 -17.15 4.45
CA PRO A 260 -8.25 -18.42 4.94
C PRO A 260 -8.14 -18.46 6.47
N ASN A 261 -8.35 -19.64 7.06
CA ASN A 261 -8.17 -19.85 8.51
C ASN A 261 -6.73 -19.58 8.99
N SER A 262 -5.75 -19.63 8.09
CA SER A 262 -4.36 -19.27 8.36
C SER A 262 -4.14 -17.75 8.48
N LEU A 263 -5.17 -16.93 8.31
CA LEU A 263 -5.12 -15.48 8.37
C LEU A 263 -6.07 -14.92 9.43
N ARG A 264 -5.62 -13.87 10.11
CA ARG A 264 -6.46 -13.05 10.98
C ARG A 264 -6.29 -11.59 10.62
N VAL A 265 -7.39 -10.89 10.36
CA VAL A 265 -7.39 -9.44 10.13
C VAL A 265 -7.98 -8.73 11.35
N LEU A 266 -7.31 -7.69 11.82
CA LEU A 266 -7.71 -6.86 12.97
C LEU A 266 -7.54 -5.38 12.60
N PHE A 267 -8.52 -4.56 12.95
CA PHE A 267 -8.48 -3.12 12.74
C PHE A 267 -7.90 -2.43 13.98
N ALA A 268 -6.74 -1.79 13.83
CA ALA A 268 -6.06 -1.04 14.88
C ALA A 268 -6.52 0.43 14.85
N ALA A 269 -7.45 0.78 15.73
CA ALA A 269 -8.13 2.08 15.71
C ALA A 269 -7.81 3.00 16.91
N CYS A 270 -7.15 2.49 17.95
CA CYS A 270 -6.88 3.21 19.20
C CYS A 270 -8.16 3.65 19.95
N ARG A 271 -7.98 4.35 21.07
CA ARG A 271 -9.09 4.81 21.91
C ARG A 271 -10.01 5.77 21.16
N VAL A 272 -11.30 5.69 21.49
CA VAL A 272 -12.30 6.66 21.00
C VAL A 272 -11.95 8.04 21.57
N PRO A 273 -11.93 9.12 20.75
CA PRO A 273 -11.64 10.47 21.20
C PRO A 273 -12.49 10.88 22.41
N ALA A 274 -11.87 11.55 23.38
CA ALA A 274 -12.55 11.95 24.62
C ALA A 274 -13.75 12.87 24.37
N ASP A 275 -13.66 13.71 23.33
CA ASP A 275 -14.68 14.66 22.88
C ASP A 275 -15.75 14.05 21.96
N ALA A 276 -15.66 12.76 21.62
CA ALA A 276 -16.70 12.07 20.88
C ALA A 276 -18.02 12.04 21.66
N ASN A 277 -19.12 12.42 20.98
CA ASN A 277 -20.46 12.41 21.56
C ASN A 277 -20.97 10.98 21.83
N GLU A 278 -22.00 10.87 22.67
CA GLU A 278 -22.53 9.57 23.11
C GLU A 278 -23.02 8.70 21.95
N GLU A 279 -23.70 9.28 20.96
CA GLU A 279 -24.19 8.51 19.81
C GLU A 279 -23.04 7.91 18.99
N THR A 280 -21.92 8.63 18.87
CA THR A 280 -20.71 8.14 18.20
C THR A 280 -20.10 6.99 18.98
N ARG A 281 -20.03 7.09 20.32
CA ARG A 281 -19.55 6.02 21.20
C ARG A 281 -20.42 4.77 21.09
N GLU A 282 -21.74 4.94 21.12
CA GLU A 282 -22.69 3.85 20.91
C GLU A 282 -22.52 3.18 19.54
N ALA A 283 -22.34 3.99 18.48
CA ALA A 283 -22.17 3.48 17.12
C ALA A 283 -20.89 2.66 16.96
N ILE A 284 -19.77 3.13 17.54
CA ILE A 284 -18.50 2.39 17.56
C ILE A 284 -18.63 1.11 18.38
N ALA A 285 -19.23 1.17 19.58
CA ALA A 285 -19.44 -0.01 20.41
C ALA A 285 -20.34 -1.05 19.71
N TYR A 286 -21.34 -0.58 18.95
CA TYR A 286 -22.18 -1.44 18.13
C TYR A 286 -21.37 -2.10 16.99
N GLU A 287 -20.50 -1.36 16.30
CA GLU A 287 -19.58 -1.93 15.30
C GLU A 287 -18.67 -3.00 15.92
N GLN A 288 -18.01 -2.68 17.04
CA GLN A 288 -17.12 -3.60 17.75
C GLN A 288 -17.84 -4.91 18.11
N LYS A 289 -19.03 -4.81 18.70
CA LYS A 289 -19.86 -5.96 19.05
C LYS A 289 -20.29 -6.76 17.82
N LYS A 290 -20.60 -6.08 16.72
CA LYS A 290 -21.10 -6.73 15.49
C LYS A 290 -20.02 -7.53 14.78
N PHE A 291 -18.80 -7.01 14.69
CA PHE A 291 -17.74 -7.60 13.85
C PHE A 291 -16.68 -8.35 14.66
N GLY A 292 -16.36 -7.88 15.87
CA GLY A 292 -15.37 -8.51 16.77
C GLY A 292 -13.92 -8.37 16.33
N ASP A 293 -13.62 -7.44 15.42
CA ASP A 293 -12.33 -7.25 14.77
C ASP A 293 -11.73 -5.84 14.98
N LEU A 294 -12.46 -4.92 15.63
CA LEU A 294 -12.07 -3.53 15.84
C LEU A 294 -11.46 -3.32 17.24
N LEU A 295 -10.15 -3.09 17.28
CA LEU A 295 -9.39 -2.83 18.50
C LEU A 295 -9.40 -1.33 18.81
N THR A 296 -10.09 -0.94 19.88
CA THR A 296 -10.06 0.42 20.42
C THR A 296 -9.31 0.47 21.74
N ASP A 297 -10.01 0.26 22.86
CA ASP A 297 -9.48 0.38 24.22
C ASP A 297 -8.47 -0.73 24.57
N ALA A 298 -8.36 -1.75 23.72
CA ALA A 298 -7.31 -2.76 23.78
C ALA A 298 -5.93 -2.20 23.39
N LEU A 299 -5.87 -1.05 22.71
CA LEU A 299 -4.66 -0.35 22.31
C LEU A 299 -4.54 0.95 23.10
N ASP A 300 -3.51 1.10 23.92
CA ASP A 300 -3.31 2.31 24.74
C ASP A 300 -2.63 3.42 23.92
N CYS A 301 -3.37 3.91 22.93
CA CYS A 301 -2.95 4.98 22.04
C CYS A 301 -4.09 5.97 21.80
N GLU A 302 -3.73 7.14 21.27
CA GLU A 302 -4.68 8.11 20.75
C GLU A 302 -4.78 7.96 19.22
N ASP A 303 -5.99 8.13 18.68
CA ASP A 303 -6.20 8.13 17.24
C ASP A 303 -5.78 9.48 16.63
N SER A 304 -4.46 9.69 16.55
CA SER A 304 -3.85 10.89 16.02
C SER A 304 -2.79 10.55 14.98
N TYR A 305 -2.78 11.32 13.89
CA TYR A 305 -1.74 11.20 12.86
C TYR A 305 -0.34 11.51 13.43
N ALA A 306 -0.25 12.40 14.43
CA ALA A 306 1.02 12.79 15.04
C ALA A 306 1.66 11.67 15.88
N THR A 307 0.90 10.62 16.23
CA THR A 307 1.32 9.52 17.09
C THR A 307 1.10 8.16 16.40
N LEU A 308 1.16 8.12 15.07
CA LEU A 308 1.05 6.86 14.30
C LEU A 308 2.03 5.76 14.75
N PRO A 309 3.31 6.05 15.09
CA PRO A 309 4.18 5.00 15.57
C PRO A 309 3.69 4.32 16.85
N ASP A 310 3.01 5.07 17.75
CA ASP A 310 2.43 4.48 18.96
C ASP A 310 1.27 3.54 18.60
N LYS A 311 0.42 3.89 17.64
CA LYS A 311 -0.63 2.99 17.15
C LYS A 311 -0.07 1.65 16.66
N VAL A 312 1.02 1.68 15.89
CA VAL A 312 1.69 0.47 15.43
C VAL A 312 2.29 -0.30 16.60
N LYS A 313 3.03 0.38 17.48
CA LYS A 313 3.65 -0.21 18.67
C LYS A 313 2.63 -0.90 19.59
N GLU A 314 1.50 -0.26 19.87
CA GLU A 314 0.42 -0.84 20.68
C GLU A 314 -0.20 -2.06 20.02
N PHE A 315 -0.40 -2.03 18.70
CA PHE A 315 -0.90 -3.19 17.97
C PHE A 315 0.09 -4.37 18.01
N LEU A 316 1.37 -4.09 17.79
CA LEU A 316 2.43 -5.10 17.87
C LEU A 316 2.58 -5.65 19.29
N HIS A 317 2.46 -4.82 20.32
CA HIS A 317 2.42 -5.25 21.71
C HIS A 317 1.22 -6.14 22.00
N PHE A 318 0.03 -5.77 21.53
CA PHE A 318 -1.19 -6.59 21.65
C PHE A 318 -1.00 -7.97 21.01
N VAL A 319 -0.50 -8.03 19.77
CA VAL A 319 -0.25 -9.30 19.06
C VAL A 319 0.85 -10.11 19.74
N GLY A 320 1.95 -9.46 20.08
CA GLY A 320 3.13 -10.07 20.69
C GLY A 320 2.94 -10.51 22.13
N THR A 321 1.86 -10.14 22.81
CA THR A 321 1.56 -10.60 24.18
C THR A 321 0.36 -11.53 24.27
N ASP A 322 -0.47 -11.61 23.21
CA ASP A 322 -1.60 -12.54 23.16
C ASP A 322 -1.14 -14.01 23.06
N HIS A 323 -1.79 -14.89 23.83
CA HIS A 323 -1.41 -16.31 23.91
C HIS A 323 -1.56 -17.10 22.60
N VAL A 324 -2.43 -16.66 21.69
CA VAL A 324 -2.67 -17.31 20.40
C VAL A 324 -1.92 -16.57 19.30
N LEU A 325 -2.06 -15.25 19.22
CA LEU A 325 -1.50 -14.46 18.12
C LEU A 325 0.04 -14.39 18.17
N ARG A 326 0.67 -14.44 19.36
CA ARG A 326 2.15 -14.52 19.49
C ARG A 326 2.72 -15.80 18.86
N ARG A 327 1.90 -16.82 18.60
CA ARG A 327 2.33 -18.07 17.92
C ARG A 327 2.16 -18.04 16.41
N SER A 328 1.78 -16.90 15.82
CA SER A 328 1.77 -16.71 14.38
C SER A 328 3.20 -16.65 13.81
N GLY A 329 3.35 -16.95 12.52
CA GLY A 329 4.64 -16.84 11.84
C GLY A 329 4.98 -15.41 11.46
N TYR A 330 3.95 -14.65 11.06
CA TYR A 330 4.10 -13.33 10.46
C TYR A 330 3.06 -12.34 10.94
N VAL A 331 3.45 -11.05 10.96
CA VAL A 331 2.53 -9.93 11.15
C VAL A 331 2.71 -8.95 10.01
N MET A 332 1.62 -8.62 9.32
CA MET A 332 1.58 -7.55 8.33
C MET A 332 0.94 -6.32 8.97
N ILE A 333 1.53 -5.16 8.77
CA ILE A 333 0.89 -3.88 9.02
C ILE A 333 0.43 -3.33 7.67
N ALA A 334 -0.80 -2.81 7.62
CA ALA A 334 -1.36 -2.18 6.42
C ALA A 334 -2.16 -0.92 6.81
N ASP A 335 -2.23 0.08 5.93
CA ASP A 335 -3.22 1.15 6.03
C ASP A 335 -4.62 0.64 5.60
N ASP A 336 -5.67 1.36 5.97
CA ASP A 336 -7.06 1.02 5.61
C ASP A 336 -7.42 1.29 4.14
N ASP A 337 -6.50 1.92 3.40
CA ASP A 337 -6.59 2.19 1.96
C ASP A 337 -5.78 1.19 1.11
N VAL A 338 -5.55 -0.02 1.64
CA VAL A 338 -4.80 -1.09 0.98
C VAL A 338 -5.73 -2.23 0.54
N TYR A 339 -5.54 -2.69 -0.70
CA TYR A 339 -6.05 -3.98 -1.16
C TYR A 339 -4.95 -5.03 -1.04
N VAL A 340 -5.24 -6.16 -0.36
CA VAL A 340 -4.31 -7.29 -0.22
C VAL A 340 -4.90 -8.52 -0.89
N ARG A 341 -4.13 -9.22 -1.73
CA ARG A 341 -4.46 -10.58 -2.16
C ARG A 341 -4.15 -11.57 -1.02
N ALA A 342 -4.99 -11.52 0.02
CA ALA A 342 -4.73 -12.16 1.30
C ALA A 342 -4.46 -13.66 1.18
N ARG A 343 -5.25 -14.39 0.38
CA ARG A 343 -5.03 -15.82 0.14
C ARG A 343 -3.64 -16.10 -0.44
N ASP A 344 -3.28 -15.41 -1.51
CA ASP A 344 -2.00 -15.57 -2.19
C ASP A 344 -0.83 -15.22 -1.25
N LEU A 345 -1.00 -14.20 -0.40
CA LEU A 345 -0.02 -13.83 0.62
C LEU A 345 0.22 -14.98 1.62
N ALA A 346 -0.87 -15.56 2.16
CA ALA A 346 -0.74 -16.68 3.09
C ALA A 346 -0.17 -17.94 2.44
N GLU A 347 -0.54 -18.24 1.20
CA GLU A 347 -0.01 -19.40 0.46
C GLU A 347 1.49 -19.24 0.18
N GLN A 348 1.93 -18.04 -0.23
CA GLN A 348 3.35 -17.75 -0.45
C GLN A 348 4.16 -17.82 0.85
N LEU A 349 3.66 -17.25 1.95
CA LEU A 349 4.33 -17.31 3.25
C LEU A 349 4.37 -18.73 3.82
N ALA A 350 3.32 -19.53 3.62
CA ALA A 350 3.32 -20.93 4.00
C ALA A 350 4.40 -21.73 3.24
N ALA A 351 4.59 -21.44 1.96
CA ALA A 351 5.60 -22.09 1.12
C ALA A 351 7.04 -21.73 1.51
N LEU A 352 7.27 -20.51 2.02
CA LEU A 352 8.59 -20.07 2.50
C LEU A 352 8.99 -20.73 3.83
N GLY A 353 8.03 -21.22 4.61
CA GLY A 353 8.28 -21.72 5.97
C GLY A 353 8.49 -20.57 6.98
N PRO A 354 8.93 -20.84 8.22
CA PRO A 354 9.19 -19.80 9.21
C PRO A 354 10.48 -19.04 8.87
N LEU A 355 10.35 -17.73 8.67
CA LEU A 355 11.47 -16.80 8.55
C LEU A 355 11.70 -16.10 9.90
N HIS A 356 12.93 -15.65 10.11
CA HIS A 356 13.35 -14.85 11.24
C HIS A 356 14.06 -13.59 10.74
N ASP A 357 14.17 -12.57 11.58
CA ASP A 357 14.79 -11.29 11.24
C ASP A 357 14.18 -10.65 9.98
N LEU A 358 12.89 -10.89 9.74
CA LEU A 358 12.19 -10.40 8.55
C LEU A 358 11.54 -9.04 8.85
N TYR A 359 11.90 -8.06 8.04
CA TYR A 359 11.18 -6.81 7.87
C TYR A 359 11.18 -6.50 6.36
N ALA A 360 10.02 -6.59 5.71
CA ALA A 360 9.92 -6.56 4.26
C ALA A 360 8.72 -5.76 3.76
N GLY A 361 8.88 -5.03 2.66
CA GLY A 361 7.81 -4.23 2.06
C GLY A 361 8.33 -3.42 0.87
N HIS A 362 7.63 -2.35 0.50
CA HIS A 362 8.13 -1.48 -0.56
C HIS A 362 9.27 -0.60 -0.03
N VAL A 363 10.51 -0.94 -0.35
CA VAL A 363 11.73 -0.23 0.08
C VAL A 363 12.33 0.54 -1.08
N LYS A 364 12.41 1.87 -0.99
CA LYS A 364 13.15 2.61 -2.02
C LYS A 364 14.66 2.41 -1.82
N GLN A 365 15.37 2.07 -2.90
CA GLN A 365 16.83 2.00 -2.86
C GLN A 365 17.44 3.41 -3.08
N GLY A 366 18.48 3.74 -2.31
CA GLY A 366 19.25 4.99 -2.41
C GLY A 366 18.96 6.06 -1.35
N ASN A 367 19.85 7.05 -1.25
CA ASN A 367 19.90 8.12 -0.24
C ASN A 367 18.88 9.27 -0.47
N SER A 368 17.62 8.97 -0.76
CA SER A 368 16.67 9.99 -1.26
C SER A 368 15.60 10.48 -0.28
N PHE A 369 15.67 10.09 1.01
CA PHE A 369 14.70 10.55 2.01
C PHE A 369 15.38 11.35 3.13
N VAL A 370 15.18 12.67 3.06
CA VAL A 370 15.64 13.62 4.06
C VAL A 370 14.47 13.99 4.99
N PRO A 371 14.72 14.24 6.28
CA PRO A 371 13.68 14.73 7.18
C PRO A 371 13.13 16.08 6.73
N GLU A 372 11.81 16.21 6.74
CA GLU A 372 11.14 17.48 6.43
C GLU A 372 11.35 18.46 7.60
N ARG A 373 12.03 19.58 7.35
CA ARG A 373 12.42 20.55 8.39
C ARG A 373 11.50 21.76 8.47
N ASP A 374 10.54 21.91 7.56
CA ASP A 374 9.56 22.99 7.61
C ASP A 374 8.40 22.64 8.57
N PRO A 375 8.18 23.41 9.66
CA PRO A 375 7.10 23.18 10.62
C PRO A 375 5.69 23.24 10.02
N GLN A 376 5.51 23.78 8.83
CA GLN A 376 4.21 23.87 8.14
C GLN A 376 3.88 22.61 7.32
N ARG A 377 4.83 21.69 7.17
CA ARG A 377 4.66 20.49 6.35
C ARG A 377 4.19 19.31 7.20
N ARG A 378 3.36 18.45 6.59
CA ARG A 378 2.71 17.30 7.26
C ARG A 378 3.70 16.34 7.95
N TYR A 379 4.90 16.18 7.39
CA TYR A 379 5.90 15.23 7.85
C TYR A 379 7.03 15.91 8.65
N TYR A 380 6.79 17.12 9.19
CA TYR A 380 7.78 17.88 9.92
C TYR A 380 8.45 17.06 11.02
N LEU A 381 9.78 16.99 10.98
CA LEU A 381 10.63 16.36 11.96
C LEU A 381 11.77 17.32 12.34
N PRO A 382 11.74 17.94 13.52
CA PRO A 382 12.78 18.89 13.92
C PRO A 382 14.14 18.21 14.07
N GLU A 383 15.21 18.96 13.79
CA GLU A 383 16.60 18.52 13.97
C GLU A 383 16.90 18.13 15.42
N SER A 384 16.24 18.78 16.38
CA SER A 384 16.37 18.43 17.81
C SER A 384 15.81 17.04 18.17
N VAL A 385 14.93 16.48 17.34
CA VAL A 385 14.38 15.12 17.51
C VAL A 385 15.18 14.12 16.68
N TYR A 386 15.56 14.48 15.46
CA TYR A 386 16.35 13.64 14.56
C TYR A 386 17.46 14.46 13.91
N PRO A 387 18.70 14.38 14.44
CA PRO A 387 19.80 15.26 14.03
C PRO A 387 20.52 14.80 12.76
N LEU A 388 20.20 13.61 12.23
CA LEU A 388 20.81 13.12 10.99
C LEU A 388 20.14 13.74 9.76
N ASP A 389 20.91 13.91 8.69
CA ASP A 389 20.44 14.54 7.44
C ASP A 389 19.60 13.60 6.57
N GLU A 390 19.76 12.29 6.74
CA GLU A 390 19.11 11.25 5.93
C GLU A 390 18.52 10.18 6.84
N PHE A 391 17.38 9.62 6.44
CA PHE A 391 16.82 8.43 7.08
C PHE A 391 17.57 7.16 6.66
N PRO A 392 17.67 6.13 7.53
CA PRO A 392 18.08 4.81 7.07
C PRO A 392 17.05 4.27 6.07
N PRO A 393 17.38 3.23 5.27
CA PRO A 393 16.37 2.52 4.49
C PRO A 393 15.21 2.06 5.37
N PHE A 394 13.99 2.17 4.87
CA PHE A 394 12.76 1.72 5.54
C PHE A 394 11.76 1.15 4.52
N ALA A 395 10.89 0.24 4.97
CA ALA A 395 9.74 -0.19 4.19
C ALA A 395 8.62 0.85 4.33
N TRP A 396 8.08 1.32 3.21
CA TRP A 396 7.10 2.40 3.17
C TRP A 396 5.83 2.11 3.97
N GLY A 397 5.31 3.15 4.63
CA GLY A 397 4.23 3.06 5.61
C GLY A 397 2.91 2.39 5.22
N PRO A 398 2.45 2.37 3.94
CA PRO A 398 1.15 1.77 3.65
C PRO A 398 1.07 0.27 3.89
N HIS A 399 2.19 -0.47 3.74
CA HIS A 399 2.21 -1.89 4.07
C HIS A 399 3.62 -2.46 4.21
N TYR A 400 3.81 -3.31 5.22
CA TYR A 400 5.04 -4.08 5.44
C TYR A 400 4.76 -5.33 6.27
N LEU A 401 5.63 -6.32 6.14
CA LEU A 401 5.59 -7.62 6.77
C LEU A 401 6.75 -7.78 7.74
N MET A 402 6.49 -8.38 8.89
CA MET A 402 7.49 -8.74 9.89
C MET A 402 7.37 -10.21 10.28
N SER A 403 8.49 -10.86 10.59
CA SER A 403 8.46 -12.14 11.30
C SER A 403 8.10 -11.94 12.77
N MET A 404 7.58 -12.98 13.42
CA MET A 404 7.10 -12.84 14.79
C MET A 404 8.19 -12.48 15.80
N ASP A 405 9.43 -12.94 15.64
CA ASP A 405 10.56 -12.56 16.50
C ASP A 405 10.85 -11.05 16.47
N VAL A 406 10.64 -10.39 15.32
CA VAL A 406 10.75 -8.94 15.18
C VAL A 406 9.61 -8.23 15.93
N VAL A 407 8.40 -8.78 15.86
CA VAL A 407 7.24 -8.26 16.61
C VAL A 407 7.42 -8.43 18.11
N GLU A 408 7.92 -9.58 18.56
CA GLU A 408 8.22 -9.85 19.97
C GLU A 408 9.27 -8.88 20.51
N PHE A 409 10.32 -8.56 19.75
CA PHE A 409 11.29 -7.54 20.14
C PHE A 409 10.61 -6.18 20.42
N ILE A 410 9.74 -5.71 19.52
CA ILE A 410 9.03 -4.45 19.72
C ILE A 410 8.06 -4.54 20.91
N ALA A 411 7.31 -5.64 21.01
CA ALA A 411 6.35 -5.87 22.08
C ALA A 411 7.00 -5.89 23.46
N ASP A 412 8.17 -6.54 23.59
CA ASP A 412 8.90 -6.72 24.83
C ASP A 412 9.69 -5.45 25.24
N ASN A 413 9.93 -4.51 24.32
CA ASN A 413 10.63 -3.23 24.55
C ASN A 413 9.70 -2.00 24.37
N ARG A 414 8.38 -2.18 24.53
CA ARG A 414 7.36 -1.14 24.29
C ARG A 414 7.66 0.19 25.00
N GLU A 415 8.15 0.13 26.24
CA GLU A 415 8.37 1.33 27.08
C GLU A 415 9.63 2.10 26.66
N GLU A 416 10.64 1.40 26.14
CA GLU A 416 11.93 1.94 25.74
C GLU A 416 11.90 2.52 24.31
N LEU A 417 11.02 1.99 23.46
CA LEU A 417 10.92 2.35 22.05
C LEU A 417 10.08 3.63 21.84
N GLN A 418 10.77 4.73 21.56
CA GLN A 418 10.18 6.05 21.30
C GLN A 418 9.97 6.29 19.80
N GLY A 419 8.82 6.87 19.45
CA GLY A 419 8.48 7.19 18.06
C GLY A 419 9.05 8.51 17.55
N LEU A 420 9.27 8.59 16.24
CA LEU A 420 9.67 9.82 15.54
C LEU A 420 8.46 10.54 14.93
N GLY A 421 7.76 11.32 15.75
CA GLY A 421 6.62 12.13 15.30
C GLY A 421 5.60 11.30 14.51
N PRO A 422 5.13 11.75 13.33
CA PRO A 422 4.11 11.04 12.56
C PRO A 422 4.66 9.88 11.69
N LEU A 423 5.95 9.58 11.75
CA LEU A 423 6.64 8.69 10.80
C LEU A 423 6.74 7.26 11.34
N ASP A 424 5.66 6.49 11.26
CA ASP A 424 5.64 5.10 11.74
C ASP A 424 6.62 4.19 10.99
N ASP A 425 6.72 4.32 9.67
CA ASP A 425 7.64 3.55 8.84
C ASP A 425 9.11 3.78 9.16
N VAL A 426 9.55 5.04 9.24
CA VAL A 426 10.91 5.40 9.63
C VAL A 426 11.19 4.98 11.07
N THR A 427 10.22 5.15 11.97
CA THR A 427 10.35 4.77 13.38
C THR A 427 10.62 3.27 13.52
N ILE A 428 9.82 2.43 12.86
CA ILE A 428 9.98 0.98 12.90
C ILE A 428 11.36 0.59 12.39
N ALA A 429 11.78 1.11 11.23
CA ALA A 429 13.11 0.83 10.70
C ALA A 429 14.22 1.16 11.69
N LEU A 430 14.15 2.31 12.38
CA LEU A 430 15.14 2.69 13.40
C LEU A 430 15.16 1.77 14.62
N TRP A 431 14.00 1.34 15.11
CA TRP A 431 13.94 0.36 16.20
C TRP A 431 14.60 -0.96 15.80
N LEU A 432 14.37 -1.41 14.57
CA LEU A 432 14.91 -2.67 14.06
C LEU A 432 16.42 -2.63 13.77
N LEU A 433 16.99 -1.45 13.53
CA LEU A 433 18.46 -1.31 13.47
C LEU A 433 19.15 -1.70 14.78
N ALA A 434 18.49 -1.56 15.93
CA ALA A 434 19.05 -1.96 17.23
C ALA A 434 19.34 -3.47 17.30
N ILE A 435 18.62 -4.27 16.51
CA ILE A 435 18.80 -5.73 16.40
C ILE A 435 19.37 -6.16 15.03
N GLN A 436 19.88 -5.20 14.24
CA GLN A 436 20.48 -5.45 12.90
C GLN A 436 19.52 -6.09 11.89
N VAL A 437 18.21 -5.86 12.06
CA VAL A 437 17.19 -6.22 11.09
C VAL A 437 17.05 -5.08 10.10
N HIS A 438 17.28 -5.37 8.83
CA HIS A 438 17.24 -4.40 7.73
C HIS A 438 16.03 -4.64 6.82
N PRO A 439 15.45 -3.58 6.25
CA PRO A 439 14.30 -3.72 5.37
C PRO A 439 14.66 -4.46 4.08
N GLN A 440 13.78 -5.34 3.63
CA GLN A 440 13.89 -6.10 2.39
C GLN A 440 12.82 -5.64 1.39
N HIS A 441 13.24 -5.33 0.16
CA HIS A 441 12.32 -4.87 -0.88
C HIS A 441 11.43 -6.00 -1.39
N LEU A 442 10.13 -5.73 -1.54
CA LEU A 442 9.15 -6.60 -2.18
C LEU A 442 8.51 -5.88 -3.38
N ASP A 443 8.85 -6.31 -4.60
CA ASP A 443 8.33 -5.70 -5.85
C ASP A 443 6.80 -5.79 -5.97
N LEU A 444 6.20 -6.80 -5.32
CA LEU A 444 4.76 -7.07 -5.35
C LEU A 444 3.96 -6.13 -4.42
N PHE A 445 4.65 -5.30 -3.64
CA PHE A 445 4.05 -4.34 -2.71
C PHE A 445 4.21 -2.96 -3.35
N ASN A 446 3.11 -2.36 -3.78
CA ASN A 446 3.14 -1.05 -4.45
C ASN A 446 2.03 -0.13 -3.95
N ASN A 447 2.04 1.10 -4.47
CA ASN A 447 1.06 2.12 -4.15
C ASN A 447 0.85 3.07 -5.33
N LEU A 448 -0.33 3.67 -5.37
CA LEU A 448 -0.75 4.55 -6.46
C LEU A 448 0.13 5.81 -6.59
N ARG A 449 0.78 6.24 -5.51
CA ARG A 449 1.69 7.40 -5.54
C ARG A 449 3.01 7.13 -6.24
N GLU A 450 3.43 5.88 -6.44
CA GLU A 450 4.72 5.58 -7.05
C GLU A 450 4.59 4.93 -8.42
N THR A 451 3.64 4.01 -8.56
CA THR A 451 3.51 3.20 -9.78
C THR A 451 2.04 3.07 -10.19
N PRO A 452 1.74 3.08 -11.50
CA PRO A 452 0.45 2.60 -11.99
C PRO A 452 0.17 1.17 -11.51
N CYS A 453 -1.10 0.78 -11.55
CA CYS A 453 -1.53 -0.56 -11.16
C CYS A 453 -0.87 -1.62 -12.06
N LEU A 454 -0.36 -2.71 -11.44
CA LEU A 454 0.15 -3.89 -12.13
C LEU A 454 -0.66 -5.14 -11.73
N ASP A 455 -0.84 -6.07 -12.67
CA ASP A 455 -1.77 -7.18 -12.49
C ASP A 455 -1.30 -8.26 -11.50
N ASP A 456 -0.02 -8.28 -11.15
CA ASP A 456 0.66 -9.27 -10.31
C ASP A 456 0.91 -8.82 -8.86
N LEU A 457 0.59 -7.57 -8.50
CA LEU A 457 0.77 -7.01 -7.15
C LEU A 457 0.10 -7.78 -6.01
N LEU A 458 0.84 -8.16 -4.97
CA LEU A 458 0.27 -8.82 -3.79
C LEU A 458 -0.48 -7.83 -2.88
N ALA A 459 -0.01 -6.58 -2.82
CA ALA A 459 -0.64 -5.50 -2.08
C ALA A 459 -0.54 -4.17 -2.85
N TYR A 460 -1.65 -3.42 -2.89
CA TYR A 460 -1.71 -2.12 -3.55
C TYR A 460 -2.42 -1.08 -2.68
N ALA A 461 -1.76 0.06 -2.45
CA ALA A 461 -2.19 1.07 -1.49
C ALA A 461 -2.66 2.39 -2.12
N ASP A 462 -3.10 3.31 -1.26
CA ASP A 462 -3.67 4.62 -1.58
C ASP A 462 -5.02 4.55 -2.33
N LEU A 463 -5.77 3.48 -2.06
CA LEU A 463 -7.04 3.17 -2.72
C LEU A 463 -8.25 3.68 -1.94
N GLY A 464 -9.22 4.28 -2.63
CA GLY A 464 -10.52 4.56 -2.03
C GLY A 464 -11.33 3.29 -1.71
N PRO A 465 -12.34 3.36 -0.82
CA PRO A 465 -13.21 2.21 -0.50
C PRO A 465 -13.87 1.62 -1.76
N PHE A 466 -14.20 2.48 -2.72
CA PHE A 466 -14.74 2.10 -4.01
C PHE A 466 -13.75 1.22 -4.81
N ALA A 467 -12.51 1.68 -4.95
CA ALA A 467 -11.47 0.98 -5.70
C ALA A 467 -11.16 -0.41 -5.12
N ILE A 468 -11.14 -0.52 -3.78
CA ILE A 468 -10.99 -1.81 -3.07
C ILE A 468 -12.07 -2.81 -3.51
N ARG A 469 -13.32 -2.35 -3.68
CA ARG A 469 -14.45 -3.20 -4.15
C ARG A 469 -14.34 -3.54 -5.63
N VAL A 470 -13.93 -2.59 -6.47
CA VAL A 470 -13.70 -2.81 -7.91
C VAL A 470 -12.65 -3.90 -8.14
N ILE A 471 -11.49 -3.79 -7.47
CA ILE A 471 -10.41 -4.79 -7.55
C ILE A 471 -10.94 -6.16 -7.12
N HIS A 472 -11.69 -6.23 -6.01
CA HIS A 472 -12.26 -7.49 -5.55
C HIS A 472 -13.22 -8.11 -6.58
N SER A 473 -14.12 -7.31 -7.14
CA SER A 473 -15.08 -7.74 -8.15
C SER A 473 -14.38 -8.25 -9.42
N ASN A 474 -13.28 -7.60 -9.82
CA ASN A 474 -12.43 -8.07 -10.92
C ASN A 474 -11.93 -9.49 -10.67
N LEU A 475 -11.30 -9.73 -9.52
CA LEU A 475 -10.75 -11.03 -9.20
C LEU A 475 -11.85 -12.10 -9.08
N GLN A 476 -12.99 -11.79 -8.46
CA GLN A 476 -14.13 -12.71 -8.36
C GLN A 476 -14.70 -13.10 -9.73
N ALA A 477 -14.70 -12.17 -10.68
CA ALA A 477 -15.18 -12.40 -12.04
C ALA A 477 -14.11 -12.99 -12.99
N GLY A 478 -12.91 -13.32 -12.49
CA GLY A 478 -11.80 -13.82 -13.30
C GLY A 478 -11.19 -12.78 -14.24
N ARG A 479 -11.41 -11.49 -13.98
CA ARG A 479 -10.73 -10.38 -14.67
C ARG A 479 -9.40 -10.10 -14.00
N ASN A 480 -8.53 -9.42 -14.75
CA ASN A 480 -7.26 -8.91 -14.27
C ASN A 480 -7.44 -7.94 -13.09
N PHE A 481 -6.46 -7.91 -12.18
CA PHE A 481 -6.50 -7.07 -10.97
C PHE A 481 -6.73 -5.60 -11.30
N CYS A 482 -6.01 -5.09 -12.31
CA CYS A 482 -6.07 -3.70 -12.77
C CYS A 482 -7.13 -3.45 -13.87
N HIS A 483 -8.08 -4.38 -14.07
CA HIS A 483 -9.11 -4.17 -15.07
C HIS A 483 -9.95 -2.93 -14.75
N GLY A 484 -10.08 -2.01 -15.71
CA GLY A 484 -10.76 -0.73 -15.51
C GLY A 484 -10.00 0.24 -14.60
N PHE A 485 -8.69 0.05 -14.43
CA PHE A 485 -7.85 0.96 -13.64
C PHE A 485 -7.92 2.39 -14.18
N ASN A 486 -8.19 3.33 -13.28
CA ASN A 486 -8.04 4.75 -13.51
C ASN A 486 -7.46 5.37 -12.24
N ALA A 487 -6.30 6.02 -12.36
CA ALA A 487 -5.57 6.52 -11.20
C ALA A 487 -6.36 7.55 -10.38
N HIS A 488 -7.31 8.28 -10.98
CA HIS A 488 -8.08 9.30 -10.26
C HIS A 488 -9.31 8.74 -9.55
N THR A 489 -10.04 7.82 -10.18
CA THR A 489 -11.20 7.20 -9.52
C THR A 489 -10.79 6.18 -8.47
N TRP A 490 -9.56 5.64 -8.58
CA TRP A 490 -9.05 4.68 -7.61
C TRP A 490 -8.36 5.33 -6.41
N ASP A 491 -7.84 6.56 -6.56
CA ASP A 491 -7.21 7.32 -5.47
C ASP A 491 -8.22 7.61 -4.34
N LYS A 492 -7.81 7.33 -3.10
CA LYS A 492 -8.58 7.65 -1.88
C LYS A 492 -8.96 9.13 -1.76
N ASP A 493 -8.18 10.02 -2.36
CA ASP A 493 -8.37 11.46 -2.35
C ASP A 493 -8.90 12.01 -3.69
N GLY A 494 -9.06 11.17 -4.72
CA GLY A 494 -9.29 11.62 -6.10
C GLY A 494 -10.68 12.21 -6.39
N LEU A 495 -11.69 11.89 -5.59
CA LEU A 495 -13.09 12.33 -5.76
C LEU A 495 -13.60 13.27 -4.65
N ARG A 496 -12.71 13.73 -3.76
CA ARG A 496 -13.07 14.65 -2.66
C ARG A 496 -12.93 16.11 -3.03
#